data_AF-A0A536PTP1-F1
#
_entry.id   AF-A0A536PTP1-F1
#
_cell.length_a   1.000
_cell.length_b   1.000
_cell.length_c   1.000
_cell.angle_alpha   90.00
_cell.angle_beta   90.00
_cell.angle_gamma   90.00
#
_symmetry.space_group_name_H-M   'P 1'
#
loop_
_entity.id
_entity.type
_entity.pdbx_description
1 polymer ?
#
loop_
_entity_poly.entity_id
_entity_poly.type
_entity_poly.pdbx_seq_one_letter_code
_entity_poly.pdbx_strand_id
1 'polypeptide(L)'
;MQGSTVWRELQLLLSLNLPDTAYYLWQATATCYVCDAQRLVIGAPTEQSARQLVLAYLPVVRRTLEAIPDAPRSVSVVVAR
;
A
#
# COMPACT_ATOMS: atom_id res chain seq x y z
N MET A 1 -1.99 18.59 -0.64
CA MET A 1 -2.43 17.23 -0.26
C MET A 1 -1.65 16.19 -1.08
N GLN A 2 -0.33 16.10 -0.94
CA GLN A 2 0.50 15.24 -1.81
C GLN A 2 0.33 13.73 -1.52
N GLY A 3 0.04 13.37 -0.27
CA GLY A 3 -0.19 11.97 0.13
C GLY A 3 -1.37 11.28 -0.56
N SER A 4 -2.41 12.02 -0.95
CA SER A 4 -3.53 11.43 -1.68
C SER A 4 -3.19 11.10 -3.13
N THR A 5 -2.17 11.75 -3.72
CA THR A 5 -1.73 11.47 -5.09
C THR A 5 -0.89 10.20 -5.12
N VAL A 6 0.12 10.09 -4.26
CA VAL A 6 0.99 8.90 -4.20
C VAL A 6 0.20 7.62 -3.90
N TRP A 7 -0.77 7.69 -2.98
CA TRP A 7 -1.63 6.53 -2.71
C TRP A 7 -2.42 6.09 -3.95
N ARG A 8 -3.03 7.02 -4.69
CA ARG A 8 -3.78 6.69 -5.92
C ARG A 8 -2.88 6.12 -7.01
N GLU A 9 -1.70 6.68 -7.18
CA GLU A 9 -0.75 6.22 -8.18
C GLU A 9 -0.20 4.82 -7.83
N LEU A 10 0.04 4.55 -6.55
CA LEU A 10 0.33 3.21 -6.06
C LEU A 10 -0.80 2.24 -6.39
N GLN A 11 -2.07 2.61 -6.15
CA GLN A 11 -3.22 1.77 -6.50
C GLN A 11 -3.26 1.45 -8.00
N LEU A 12 -3.04 2.45 -8.84
CA LEU A 12 -3.01 2.28 -10.30
C LEU A 12 -1.87 1.34 -10.74
N LEU A 13 -0.66 1.57 -10.24
CA LEU A 13 0.48 0.72 -10.62
C LEU A 13 0.32 -0.70 -10.09
N LEU A 14 -0.26 -0.90 -8.91
CA LEU A 14 -0.57 -2.23 -8.40
C LEU A 14 -1.63 -2.95 -9.26
N SER A 15 -2.65 -2.23 -9.77
CA SER A 15 -3.64 -2.85 -10.66
C SER A 15 -3.05 -3.29 -12.01
N LEU A 16 -1.94 -2.68 -12.43
CA LEU A 16 -1.22 -3.07 -13.64
C LEU A 16 -0.23 -4.22 -13.40
N ASN A 17 0.28 -4.37 -12.18
CA ASN A 17 1.35 -5.32 -11.85
C ASN A 17 0.87 -6.57 -11.11
N LEU A 18 -0.33 -6.55 -10.53
CA LEU A 18 -0.94 -7.69 -9.84
C LEU A 18 -2.03 -8.34 -10.70
N PRO A 19 -2.22 -9.66 -10.60
CA PRO A 19 -3.44 -10.30 -11.11
C PRO A 19 -4.69 -9.68 -10.47
N ASP A 20 -5.79 -9.56 -11.23
CA ASP A 20 -7.04 -8.92 -10.78
C ASP A 20 -7.48 -9.38 -9.38
N THR A 21 -7.51 -10.70 -9.13
CA THR A 21 -7.92 -11.26 -7.83
C THR A 21 -7.02 -10.81 -6.68
N ALA A 22 -5.69 -10.72 -6.91
CA ALA A 22 -4.75 -10.25 -5.90
C ALA A 22 -4.88 -8.74 -5.68
N TYR A 23 -5.11 -7.97 -6.74
CA TYR A 23 -5.36 -6.54 -6.63
C TYR A 23 -6.65 -6.25 -5.85
N TYR A 24 -7.76 -6.93 -6.17
CA TYR A 24 -9.03 -6.77 -5.43
C TYR A 24 -8.89 -7.15 -3.95
N LEU A 25 -8.15 -8.22 -3.64
CA LEU A 25 -7.91 -8.62 -2.26
C LEU A 25 -7.05 -7.59 -1.50
N TRP A 26 -6.02 -7.05 -2.14
CA TRP A 26 -5.23 -5.96 -1.58
C TRP A 26 -6.10 -4.72 -1.35
N GLN A 27 -6.87 -4.30 -2.36
CA GLN A 27 -7.74 -3.13 -2.29
C GLN A 27 -8.79 -3.26 -1.17
N ALA A 28 -9.34 -4.46 -0.97
CA ALA A 28 -10.32 -4.73 0.09
C ALA A 28 -9.72 -4.74 1.50
N THR A 29 -8.41 -4.91 1.64
CA THR A 29 -7.74 -5.08 2.94
C THR A 29 -6.75 -3.96 3.30
N ALA A 30 -6.42 -3.07 2.36
CA ALA A 30 -5.43 -2.00 2.53
C ALA A 30 -6.08 -0.60 2.51
N THR A 31 -6.00 0.11 3.62
CA THR A 31 -6.45 1.50 3.75
C THR A 31 -5.26 2.43 3.96
N CYS A 32 -5.22 3.58 3.29
CA CYS A 32 -4.22 4.61 3.56
C CYS A 32 -4.48 5.29 4.91
N TYR A 33 -3.61 5.06 5.90
CA TYR A 33 -3.72 5.70 7.21
C TYR A 33 -2.87 6.97 7.31
N VAL A 34 -1.63 6.89 6.82
CA VAL A 34 -0.72 8.04 6.68
C VAL A 34 -0.04 7.92 5.34
N CYS A 35 0.01 9.01 4.58
CA CYS A 35 0.84 9.09 3.40
C CYS A 35 1.44 10.49 3.33
N ASP A 36 2.74 10.58 3.58
CA ASP A 36 3.54 11.79 3.49
C ASP A 36 4.90 11.48 2.84
N ALA A 37 5.77 12.47 2.68
CA ALA A 37 7.07 12.27 2.02
C ALA A 37 8.03 11.33 2.78
N GLN A 38 7.79 11.06 4.07
CA GLN A 38 8.63 10.20 4.89
C GLN A 38 8.08 8.77 4.99
N ARG A 39 6.75 8.62 5.09
CA ARG A 39 6.13 7.32 5.36
C ARG A 39 4.77 7.12 4.72
N LEU A 40 4.54 5.88 4.29
CA LEU A 40 3.24 5.30 4.00
C LEU A 40 2.89 4.31 5.10
N VAL A 41 1.78 4.52 5.79
CA VAL A 41 1.22 3.58 6.76
C VAL A 41 -0.07 3.01 6.18
N ILE A 42 -0.06 1.71 5.92
CA ILE A 42 -1.20 0.96 5.41
C ILE A 42 -1.93 0.34 6.61
N GLY A 43 -3.19 0.72 6.81
CA GLY A 43 -4.09 0.12 7.78
C GLY A 43 -4.71 -1.15 7.23
N ALA A 44 -4.75 -2.21 8.04
CA ALA A 44 -5.43 -3.45 7.76
C ALA A 44 -6.59 -3.67 8.75
N PRO A 45 -7.72 -4.28 8.34
CA PRO A 45 -8.89 -4.42 9.21
C PRO A 45 -8.70 -5.46 10.33
N THR A 46 -7.78 -6.41 10.17
CA THR A 46 -7.51 -7.46 11.15
C THR A 46 -6.01 -7.78 11.21
N GLU A 47 -5.55 -8.42 12.29
CA GLU A 47 -4.16 -8.93 12.38
C GLU A 47 -3.82 -9.91 11.25
N GLN A 48 -4.76 -10.77 10.87
CA GLN A 48 -4.58 -11.68 9.75
C GLN A 48 -4.37 -10.93 8.43
N SER A 49 -5.18 -9.89 8.19
CA SER A 49 -5.04 -9.04 6.99
C SER A 49 -3.72 -8.28 7.01
N ALA A 50 -3.30 -7.75 8.16
CA ALA A 50 -2.01 -7.08 8.32
C ALA A 50 -0.85 -8.02 7.98
N ARG A 51 -0.89 -9.25 8.51
CA ARG A 51 0.13 -10.28 8.23
C ARG A 51 0.16 -10.64 6.75
N GLN A 52 -1.00 -10.79 6.11
CA GLN A 52 -1.09 -11.05 4.68
C GLN A 52 -0.52 -9.89 3.85
N LEU A 53 -0.85 -8.65 4.18
CA LEU A 53 -0.29 -7.46 3.54
C LEU A 53 1.23 -7.40 3.66
N VAL A 54 1.78 -7.69 4.85
CA VAL A 54 3.24 -7.72 5.07
C VAL A 54 3.91 -8.81 4.24
N LEU A 55 3.36 -10.02 4.23
CA LEU A 55 4.02 -11.17 3.60
C LEU A 55 3.88 -11.18 2.08
N ALA A 56 2.68 -10.90 1.56
CA ALA A 56 2.38 -11.07 0.14
C ALA A 56 2.51 -9.77 -0.66
N TYR A 57 2.20 -8.61 -0.06
CA TYR A 57 2.02 -7.37 -0.82
C TYR A 57 3.10 -6.33 -0.54
N LEU A 58 3.65 -6.26 0.68
CA LEU A 58 4.64 -5.25 1.06
C LEU A 58 5.90 -5.25 0.16
N PRO A 59 6.45 -6.40 -0.29
CA PRO A 59 7.56 -6.40 -1.25
C PRO A 59 7.18 -5.73 -2.58
N VAL A 60 5.98 -6.02 -3.10
CA VAL A 60 5.48 -5.45 -4.36
C VAL A 60 5.19 -3.97 -4.19
N VAL A 61 4.58 -3.56 -3.08
CA VAL A 61 4.32 -2.16 -2.75
C VAL A 61 5.62 -1.36 -2.70
N ARG A 62 6.65 -1.86 -2.01
CA ARG A 62 7.95 -1.17 -1.92
C ARG A 62 8.58 -0.99 -3.29
N ARG A 63 8.60 -2.05 -4.11
CA ARG A 63 9.09 -1.97 -5.49
C ARG A 63 8.28 -1.02 -6.37
N THR A 64 6.97 -0.98 -6.18
CA THR A 64 6.07 -0.11 -6.95
C THR A 64 6.28 1.36 -6.58
N LEU A 65 6.50 1.66 -5.30
CA LEU A 65 6.80 3.01 -4.84
C LEU A 65 8.11 3.57 -5.40
N GLU A 66 9.10 2.73 -5.68
CA GLU A 66 10.36 3.17 -6.32
C GLU A 66 10.11 3.79 -7.72
N ALA A 67 9.01 3.45 -8.38
CA ALA A 67 8.63 4.02 -9.66
C ALA A 67 7.82 5.33 -9.54
N ILE A 68 7.41 5.74 -8.33
CA ILE A 68 6.60 6.94 -8.11
C ILE A 68 7.49 8.11 -7.68
N PRO A 69 7.47 9.26 -8.38
CA PRO A 69 8.15 10.46 -7.93
C PRO A 69 7.67 10.91 -6.55
N ASP A 70 8.58 11.39 -5.69
CA ASP A 70 8.27 11.83 -4.33
C ASP A 70 7.63 10.77 -3.42
N ALA A 71 7.85 9.48 -3.73
CA ALA A 71 7.37 8.38 -2.92
C ALA A 71 7.92 8.41 -1.48
N PRO A 72 7.12 7.96 -0.50
CA PRO A 72 7.55 7.84 0.89
C PRO A 72 8.77 6.94 1.04
N ARG A 73 9.70 7.37 1.88
CA ARG A 73 10.94 6.64 2.17
C ARG A 73 10.73 5.32 2.90
N SER A 74 9.61 5.18 3.60
CA SER A 74 9.29 4.01 4.41
C SER A 74 7.85 3.58 4.24
N VAL A 75 7.61 2.27 4.35
CA VAL A 75 6.28 1.69 4.29
C VAL A 75 6.11 0.75 5.47
N SER A 76 5.00 0.85 6.17
CA SER A 76 4.61 -0.07 7.22
C SER A 76 3.14 -0.44 7.12
N VAL A 77 2.80 -1.59 7.72
CA VAL A 77 1.42 -2.07 7.84
C VAL A 77 1.07 -2.10 9.32
N VAL A 78 -0.10 -1.58 9.67
CA VAL A 78 -0.65 -1.58 11.03
C VAL A 78 -2.07 -2.13 11.01
N VAL A 79 -2.54 -2.64 12.15
CA VAL A 79 -3.97 -2.95 12.30
C VAL A 79 -4.71 -1.64 12.57
N ALA A 80 -5.66 -1.29 11.70
CA ALA A 80 -6.55 -0.17 11.89
C ALA A 80 -7.51 -0.53 13.03
N ARG A 81 -7.47 0.25 14.12
CA ARG A 81 -8.39 0.13 15.26
C ARG A 81 -9.56 1.09 15.09
#